data_AF-A0A380FK70-F1
#
_entry.id   AF-A0A380FK70-F1
#
_cell.length_a   1.000
_cell.length_b   1.000
_cell.length_c   1.000
_cell.angle_alpha   90.00
_cell.angle_beta   90.00
_cell.angle_gamma   90.00
#
_symmetry.space_group_name_H-M   'P 1'
#
loop_
_entity.id
_entity.type
_entity.pdbx_description
1 polymer ?
#
loop_
_entity_poly.entity_id
_entity_poly.type
_entity_poly.pdbx_seq_one_letter_code
_entity_poly.pdbx_strand_id
1 'polypeptide(L)' 'MARFRGSSWKKSRRLGISLSGTGKELEKRPYAPGQHGPNQT' A
#
# COMPACT_ATOMS: atom_id res chain seq x y z
N MET A 1 15.55 6.80 -18.80
CA MET A 1 14.91 6.71 -17.47
C MET A 1 14.16 5.39 -17.35
N ALA A 2 14.33 4.61 -16.28
CA ALA A 2 13.59 3.36 -16.08
C ALA A 2 12.27 3.59 -15.32
N ARG A 3 11.16 2.98 -15.77
CA ARG A 3 9.84 3.09 -15.11
C ARG A 3 9.67 2.03 -14.02
N PHE A 4 8.91 2.37 -12.98
CA PHE A 4 8.53 1.42 -11.94
C PHE A 4 7.49 0.42 -12.45
N ARG A 5 7.78 -0.88 -12.32
CA ARG A 5 6.88 -1.99 -12.73
C ARG A 5 6.33 -2.83 -11.56
N GLY A 6 6.57 -2.38 -10.32
CA GLY A 6 6.06 -3.08 -9.14
C GLY A 6 4.59 -2.75 -8.86
N SER A 7 4.04 -3.40 -7.83
CA SER A 7 2.63 -3.22 -7.43
C SER A 7 2.38 -1.83 -6.83
N SER A 8 1.42 -1.10 -7.40
CA SER A 8 0.89 0.16 -6.85
C SER A 8 0.17 -0.06 -5.52
N TRP A 9 -0.56 -1.18 -5.37
CA TRP A 9 -1.23 -1.58 -4.13
C TRP A 9 -0.30 -1.67 -2.93
N LYS A 10 0.93 -2.21 -3.12
CA LYS A 10 1.94 -2.25 -2.05
C LYS A 10 2.41 -0.85 -1.66
N LYS A 11 2.53 0.07 -2.63
CA LYS A 11 2.90 1.47 -2.37
C LYS A 11 1.78 2.22 -1.65
N SER A 12 0.53 2.12 -2.11
CA SER A 12 -0.63 2.75 -1.47
C SER A 12 -0.72 2.36 0.00
N ARG A 13 -0.62 1.06 0.31
CA ARG A 13 -0.67 0.55 1.70
C ARG A 13 0.52 0.93 2.57
N ARG A 14 1.69 1.13 1.97
CA ARG A 14 2.87 1.61 2.71
C ARG A 14 2.79 3.10 3.02
N LEU A 15 2.24 3.88 2.10
CA LEU A 15 2.15 5.34 2.22
C LEU A 15 0.86 5.81 2.91
N GLY A 16 -0.12 4.92 3.11
CA GLY A 16 -1.41 5.27 3.72
C GLY A 16 -2.29 6.15 2.83
N ILE A 17 -1.99 6.26 1.52
CA ILE A 17 -2.75 7.08 0.57
C ILE A 17 -3.19 6.25 -0.64
N SER A 18 -4.33 6.64 -1.23
CA SER A 18 -4.86 6.00 -2.44
C SER A 18 -4.15 6.54 -3.68
N LEU A 19 -3.23 5.75 -4.25
CA LEU A 19 -2.55 6.11 -5.50
C LEU A 19 -3.43 5.90 -6.76
N SER A 20 -4.55 5.16 -6.65
CA SER A 20 -5.51 4.97 -7.75
C SER A 20 -6.72 5.91 -7.68
N GLY A 21 -6.85 6.67 -6.60
CA GLY A 21 -8.03 7.51 -6.32
C GLY A 21 -9.24 6.74 -5.78
N THR A 22 -9.26 5.40 -5.83
CA THR A 22 -10.43 4.61 -5.41
C THR A 22 -10.47 4.22 -3.94
N GLY A 23 -9.32 4.17 -3.25
CA GLY A 23 -9.23 3.87 -1.81
C GLY A 23 -9.33 2.39 -1.46
N LYS A 24 -9.67 1.54 -2.44
CA LYS A 24 -9.80 0.08 -2.27
C LYS A 24 -8.52 -0.58 -1.78
N GLU A 25 -7.37 0.03 -2.06
CA GLU A 25 -6.06 -0.44 -1.61
C GLU A 25 -5.93 -0.51 -0.09
N LEU A 26 -6.62 0.38 0.61
CA LEU A 26 -6.53 0.56 2.05
C LEU A 26 -7.68 -0.12 2.78
N GLU A 27 -8.84 -0.28 2.14
CA GLU A 27 -10.07 -0.79 2.76
C GLU A 27 -9.90 -2.16 3.43
N LYS A 28 -9.34 -3.15 2.73
CA LYS A 28 -9.19 -4.51 3.27
C LYS A 28 -7.99 -4.66 4.21
N ARG A 29 -6.95 -3.85 4.02
CA ARG A 29 -5.67 -3.97 4.73
C ARG A 29 -5.02 -2.58 4.91
N PRO A 30 -5.52 -1.78 5.87
CA PRO A 30 -5.08 -0.39 6.09
C PRO A 30 -3.73 -0.28 6.83
N TYR A 31 -2.89 -1.30 6.73
CA TYR A 31 -1.59 -1.38 7.41
C TYR A 31 -0.48 -1.70 6.41
N ALA A 32 0.76 -1.37 6.80
CA ALA A 32 1.93 -1.52 5.96
C ALA A 32 2.13 -2.98 5.48
N PRO A 33 2.64 -3.19 4.25
CA PRO A 33 2.97 -4.53 3.79
C PRO A 33 4.21 -5.08 4.52
N GLY A 34 4.12 -6.32 5.01
CA GLY A 34 5.21 -7.03 5.68
C GLY A 34 4.70 -7.91 6.83
N GLN A 35 5.59 -8.72 7.40
CA GLN A 35 5.27 -9.62 8.52
C GLN A 35 4.79 -8.85 9.77
N HIS A 36 5.42 -7.72 10.06
CA HIS A 36 5.08 -6.89 11.21
C HIS A 36 3.93 -5.90 10.94
N GLY A 37 3.44 -5.82 9.70
CA GLY A 37 2.47 -4.81 9.28
C GLY A 37 1.23 -4.66 10.18
N PRO A 38 0.50 -5.75 10.51
CA PRO A 38 -0.68 -5.67 11.37
C PRO A 38 -0.36 -5.36 12.85
N ASN A 39 0.85 -5.67 13.30
CA ASN A 39 1.25 -5.62 14.72
C ASN A 39 2.22 -4.45 15.00
N GLN A 40 2.24 -3.40 14.16
CA GLN A 40 3.05 -2.19 14.40
C GLN A 40 2.42 -1.24 15.44
N THR A 41 1.88 -1.80 16.52
CA THR A 41 1.56 -1.04 17.73
C THR A 41 2.81 -0.91 18.59
#